data_AF-A0A182PMW7-F1
#
_entry.id   AF-A0A182PMW7-F1
#
_cell.length_a   1.000
_cell.length_b   1.000
_cell.length_c   1.000
_cell.angle_alpha   90.00
_cell.angle_beta   90.00
_cell.angle_gamma   90.00
#
_symmetry.space_group_name_H-M   'P 1'
#
loop_
_entity.id
_entity.type
_entity.pdbx_description
1 polymer ?
#
loop_
_entity_poly.entity_id
_entity_poly.type
_entity_poly.pdbx_seq_one_letter_code
_entity_poly.pdbx_strand_id
1 'polypeptide(L)'
;MVKLLALIGILALTVATATAEVRIKRQAEETTKKEESFEKELCKDKDAGEWFRLVAGEGDNCRDVIQCTSSGLQAIRCPAGLYFDIEKQTCDWKDAVKNCKFKNKERKVKPLLITDEPLCQDGFLACGDGNCIERGLFCNGEKDCTDGSDENSC
;
A
#
# COMPACT_ATOMS: atom_id res chain seq x y z
N MET A 1 42.58 -67.04 -4.26
CA MET A 1 43.12 -67.97 -5.27
C MET A 1 43.31 -67.20 -6.57
N VAL A 2 44.54 -67.25 -7.11
CA VAL A 2 44.94 -67.09 -8.53
C VAL A 2 44.66 -65.71 -9.16
N LYS A 3 45.65 -64.80 -9.26
CA LYS A 3 46.67 -64.63 -10.35
C LYS A 3 46.04 -64.01 -11.64
N LEU A 4 46.59 -63.06 -12.42
CA LEU A 4 47.97 -62.55 -12.58
C LEU A 4 48.04 -61.69 -13.89
N LEU A 5 48.88 -60.62 -13.90
CA LEU A 5 49.57 -59.90 -15.02
C LEU A 5 48.74 -59.00 -15.99
N ALA A 6 49.00 -57.68 -16.13
CA ALA A 6 50.13 -56.93 -16.75
C ALA A 6 49.97 -56.83 -18.31
N LEU A 7 50.16 -55.72 -19.06
CA LEU A 7 51.24 -54.72 -19.19
C LEU A 7 50.78 -53.55 -20.14
N ILE A 8 51.27 -52.33 -19.86
CA ILE A 8 51.85 -51.30 -20.77
C ILE A 8 51.06 -50.72 -21.97
N GLY A 9 50.77 -49.40 -21.88
CA GLY A 9 51.21 -48.37 -22.85
C GLY A 9 50.26 -47.92 -23.97
N ILE A 10 49.89 -46.63 -23.98
CA ILE A 10 50.15 -45.63 -25.05
C ILE A 10 49.37 -44.33 -24.75
N LEU A 11 50.10 -43.22 -24.84
CA LEU A 11 49.68 -41.83 -24.79
C LEU A 11 48.72 -41.51 -25.96
N ALA A 12 47.54 -40.96 -25.66
CA ALA A 12 46.77 -40.19 -26.64
C ALA A 12 46.01 -39.07 -25.92
N LEU A 13 46.39 -37.83 -26.21
CA LEU A 13 45.65 -36.60 -25.90
C LEU A 13 44.19 -36.76 -26.36
N THR A 14 43.24 -36.71 -25.42
CA THR A 14 41.85 -36.42 -25.75
C THR A 14 41.44 -35.16 -25.00
N VAL A 15 41.15 -34.13 -25.80
CA VAL A 15 40.75 -32.78 -25.44
C VAL A 15 39.69 -32.79 -24.34
N ALA A 16 39.95 -32.08 -23.24
CA ALA A 16 38.95 -31.77 -22.24
C ALA A 16 37.88 -30.87 -22.89
N THR A 17 36.74 -31.44 -23.25
CA THR A 17 35.56 -30.66 -23.60
C THR A 17 35.00 -30.08 -22.30
N ALA A 18 35.39 -28.85 -21.98
CA ALA A 18 34.69 -28.04 -21.00
C ALA A 18 33.27 -27.81 -21.54
N THR A 19 32.31 -28.60 -21.08
CA THR A 19 30.90 -28.21 -21.21
C THR A 19 30.71 -27.04 -20.27
N ALA A 20 30.54 -25.85 -20.84
CA ALA A 20 30.11 -24.70 -20.09
C ALA A 20 28.71 -25.01 -19.56
N GLU A 21 28.59 -25.25 -18.25
CA GLU A 21 27.31 -25.17 -17.58
C GLU A 21 26.86 -23.70 -17.68
N VAL A 22 25.98 -23.41 -18.64
CA VAL A 22 25.26 -22.15 -18.70
C VAL A 22 24.35 -22.14 -17.47
N ARG A 23 24.86 -21.58 -16.36
CA ARG A 23 24.06 -21.27 -15.19
C ARG A 23 23.12 -20.14 -15.56
N ILE A 24 21.90 -20.48 -15.97
CA ILE A 24 20.82 -19.52 -16.19
C ILE A 24 20.47 -18.87 -14.84
N LYS A 25 21.14 -17.76 -14.51
CA LYS A 25 20.67 -16.81 -13.50
C LYS A 25 19.71 -15.84 -14.19
N ARG A 26 18.41 -16.16 -14.22
CA ARG A 26 17.46 -15.27 -14.90
C ARG A 26 16.05 -15.19 -14.30
N GLN A 27 15.83 -15.65 -13.07
CA GLN A 27 14.50 -15.60 -12.44
C GLN A 27 14.45 -14.95 -11.04
N ALA A 28 15.60 -14.59 -10.44
CA ALA A 28 15.61 -13.97 -9.12
C ALA A 28 15.65 -12.43 -9.17
N GLU A 29 16.29 -11.85 -10.19
CA GLU A 29 16.59 -10.41 -10.25
C GLU A 29 15.52 -9.58 -10.98
N GLU A 30 14.73 -10.20 -11.87
CA GLU A 30 13.56 -9.54 -12.49
C GLU A 30 12.34 -9.55 -11.57
N THR A 31 12.15 -10.62 -10.80
CA THR A 31 11.00 -10.79 -9.90
C THR A 31 11.03 -9.77 -8.76
N THR A 32 12.20 -9.57 -8.13
CA THR A 32 12.38 -8.60 -7.04
C THR A 32 12.14 -7.16 -7.51
N LYS A 33 12.67 -6.76 -8.68
CA LYS A 33 12.43 -5.41 -9.24
C LYS A 33 10.95 -5.15 -9.55
N LYS A 34 10.21 -6.17 -9.99
CA LYS A 34 8.78 -6.06 -10.29
C LYS A 34 7.95 -5.93 -9.02
N GLU A 35 8.27 -6.70 -7.98
CA GLU A 35 7.60 -6.64 -6.67
C GLU A 35 7.84 -5.29 -5.99
N GLU A 36 9.08 -4.81 -5.94
CA GLU A 36 9.41 -3.47 -5.41
C GLU A 36 8.67 -2.34 -6.16
N SER A 37 8.52 -2.46 -7.49
CA SER A 37 7.79 -1.47 -8.29
C SER A 37 6.29 -1.43 -7.96
N PHE A 38 5.70 -2.59 -7.67
CA PHE A 38 4.28 -2.71 -7.36
C PHE A 38 3.95 -2.15 -5.98
N GLU A 39 4.77 -2.46 -4.97
CA GLU A 39 4.59 -1.90 -3.62
C GLU A 39 4.66 -0.37 -3.64
N LYS A 40 5.62 0.18 -4.39
CA LYS A 40 5.78 1.62 -4.55
C LYS A 40 4.57 2.27 -5.20
N GLU A 41 4.01 1.67 -6.25
CA GLU A 41 2.79 2.19 -6.89
C GLU A 41 1.57 2.11 -5.99
N LEU A 42 1.43 1.03 -5.21
CA LEU A 42 0.30 0.82 -4.32
C LEU A 42 0.30 1.79 -3.13
N CYS A 43 1.49 2.10 -2.60
CA CYS A 43 1.67 2.93 -1.42
C CYS A 43 1.82 4.43 -1.70
N LYS A 44 1.97 4.87 -2.96
CA LYS A 44 2.27 6.27 -3.30
C LYS A 44 1.23 7.30 -2.78
N ASP A 45 -0.03 6.89 -2.69
CA ASP A 45 -1.16 7.76 -2.30
C ASP A 45 -1.74 7.36 -0.93
N LYS A 46 -0.97 6.70 -0.07
CA LYS A 46 -1.40 6.20 1.25
C LYS A 46 -0.75 6.99 2.37
N ASP A 47 -1.53 7.34 3.38
CA ASP A 47 -1.02 8.00 4.57
C ASP A 47 -0.20 7.01 5.41
N ALA A 48 0.74 7.53 6.19
CA ALA A 48 1.52 6.71 7.11
C ALA A 48 0.59 6.00 8.10
N GLY A 49 0.67 4.67 8.11
CA GLY A 49 -0.13 3.83 8.99
C GLY A 49 -1.55 3.54 8.50
N GLU A 50 -1.96 4.01 7.32
CA GLU A 50 -3.29 3.75 6.76
C GLU A 50 -3.50 2.29 6.37
N TRP A 51 -4.68 1.77 6.70
CA TRP A 51 -5.14 0.44 6.33
C TRP A 51 -6.13 0.52 5.17
N PHE A 52 -5.95 -0.35 4.18
CA PHE A 52 -6.76 -0.41 2.97
C PHE A 52 -6.99 -1.86 2.52
N ARG A 53 -7.93 -2.09 1.59
CA ARG A 53 -8.23 -3.42 1.05
C ARG A 53 -7.67 -3.59 -0.37
N LEU A 54 -7.11 -4.75 -0.66
CA LEU A 54 -6.78 -5.14 -2.04
C LEU A 54 -8.04 -5.57 -2.81
N VAL A 55 -8.93 -6.28 -2.13
CA VAL A 55 -10.15 -6.85 -2.70
C VAL A 55 -11.35 -6.23 -1.99
N ALA A 56 -12.25 -5.63 -2.78
CA ALA A 56 -13.57 -5.22 -2.29
C ALA A 56 -14.44 -6.47 -2.29
N GLY A 57 -15.18 -6.72 -1.22
CA GLY A 57 -15.94 -7.96 -1.12
C GLY A 57 -17.04 -7.94 -0.08
N GLU A 58 -17.78 -9.04 -0.06
CA GLU A 58 -18.83 -9.36 0.90
C GLU A 58 -18.39 -10.59 1.71
N GLY A 59 -18.76 -10.66 2.99
CA GLY A 59 -18.35 -11.77 3.88
C GLY A 59 -16.96 -11.60 4.51
N ASP A 60 -16.18 -12.69 4.59
CA ASP A 60 -14.91 -12.73 5.34
C ASP A 60 -13.79 -11.85 4.76
N ASN A 61 -13.87 -11.47 3.48
CA ASN A 61 -12.93 -10.54 2.84
C ASN A 61 -13.01 -9.12 3.45
N CYS A 62 -14.01 -8.84 4.28
CA CYS A 62 -14.12 -7.59 5.02
C CYS A 62 -13.12 -7.45 6.18
N ARG A 63 -12.46 -8.56 6.53
CA ARG A 63 -11.57 -8.67 7.69
C ARG A 63 -10.11 -8.44 7.34
N ASP A 64 -9.74 -8.63 6.09
CA ASP A 64 -8.36 -8.56 5.61
C ASP A 64 -8.03 -7.18 5.07
N VAL A 65 -6.95 -6.60 5.57
CA VAL A 65 -6.44 -5.29 5.17
C VAL A 65 -4.94 -5.31 5.03
N ILE A 66 -4.40 -4.31 4.33
CA ILE A 66 -2.98 -4.10 4.13
C ILE A 66 -2.60 -2.72 4.67
N GLN A 67 -1.39 -2.63 5.22
CA GLN A 67 -0.74 -1.38 5.61
C GLN A 67 0.61 -1.26 4.89
N CYS A 68 0.92 -0.06 4.42
CA CYS A 68 2.24 0.26 3.90
C CYS A 68 3.21 0.53 5.05
N THR A 69 4.34 -0.18 5.08
CA THR A 69 5.41 0.00 6.07
C THR A 69 6.74 0.28 5.40
N SER A 70 7.75 0.67 6.16
CA SER A 70 9.12 0.81 5.64
C SER A 70 9.74 -0.51 5.18
N SER A 71 9.15 -1.64 5.56
CA SER A 71 9.62 -2.99 5.24
C SER A 71 8.76 -3.68 4.17
N GLY A 72 7.91 -2.92 3.47
CA GLY A 72 7.00 -3.41 2.44
C GLY A 72 5.55 -3.47 2.93
N LEU A 73 4.75 -4.33 2.27
CA LEU A 73 3.33 -4.49 2.59
C LEU A 73 3.10 -5.42 3.78
N GLN A 74 2.37 -4.95 4.78
CA GLN A 74 1.97 -5.74 5.93
C GLN A 74 0.49 -6.16 5.80
N ALA A 75 0.23 -7.46 5.79
CA ALA A 75 -1.13 -8.00 5.84
C ALA A 75 -1.62 -8.13 7.29
N ILE A 76 -2.84 -7.64 7.53
CA ILE A 76 -3.47 -7.58 8.85
C ILE A 76 -4.88 -8.15 8.72
N ARG A 77 -5.30 -8.98 9.68
CA ARG A 77 -6.65 -9.56 9.72
C ARG A 77 -7.35 -9.19 11.01
N CYS A 78 -8.56 -8.66 10.91
CA CYS A 78 -9.39 -8.38 12.06
C CYS A 78 -9.73 -9.66 12.86
N PRO A 79 -9.81 -9.57 14.21
CA PRO A 79 -10.27 -10.67 15.07
C PRO A 79 -11.61 -11.27 14.64
N ALA A 80 -11.93 -12.46 15.17
CA ALA A 80 -13.20 -13.12 14.85
C ALA A 80 -14.39 -12.25 15.28
N GLY A 81 -15.38 -12.10 14.38
CA GLY A 81 -16.57 -11.29 14.62
C GLY A 81 -16.43 -9.79 14.29
N LEU A 82 -15.22 -9.31 13.97
CA LEU A 82 -14.97 -7.92 13.63
C LEU A 82 -14.64 -7.76 12.14
N TYR A 83 -15.18 -6.72 11.53
CA TYR A 83 -14.91 -6.29 10.16
C TYR A 83 -14.14 -4.97 10.19
N PHE A 84 -13.32 -4.71 9.17
CA PHE A 84 -12.61 -3.45 9.09
C PHE A 84 -13.55 -2.30 8.71
N ASP A 85 -13.53 -1.21 9.46
CA ASP A 85 -14.17 0.04 9.08
C ASP A 85 -13.14 0.96 8.41
N ILE A 86 -13.35 1.27 7.12
CA ILE A 86 -12.37 2.03 6.33
C ILE A 86 -12.29 3.50 6.72
N GLU A 87 -13.37 4.07 7.25
CA GLU A 87 -13.40 5.48 7.63
C GLU A 87 -12.75 5.66 9.00
N LYS A 88 -13.10 4.77 9.95
CA LYS A 88 -12.56 4.76 11.32
C LYS A 88 -11.15 4.18 11.41
N GLN A 89 -10.68 3.50 10.36
CA GLN A 89 -9.37 2.85 10.32
C GLN A 89 -9.17 1.85 11.47
N THR A 90 -10.21 1.09 11.79
CA THR A 90 -10.20 0.14 12.91
C THR A 90 -11.08 -1.08 12.63
N CYS A 91 -10.88 -2.17 13.37
CA CYS A 91 -11.80 -3.31 13.34
C CYS A 91 -13.00 -3.02 14.23
N ASP A 92 -14.20 -3.00 13.64
CA ASP A 92 -15.47 -2.73 14.31
C ASP A 92 -16.43 -3.93 14.14
N TRP A 93 -17.54 -3.92 14.85
CA TRP A 93 -18.54 -4.97 14.80
C TRP A 93 -19.11 -5.13 13.38
N LYS A 94 -19.26 -6.39 12.94
CA LYS A 94 -19.76 -6.73 11.60
C LYS A 94 -20.99 -5.91 11.17
N ASP A 95 -21.94 -5.71 12.08
CA ASP A 95 -23.19 -5.00 11.77
C ASP A 95 -23.04 -3.48 11.71
N ALA A 96 -22.00 -2.92 12.33
CA ALA A 96 -21.68 -1.49 12.29
C ALA A 96 -20.94 -1.11 10.99
N VAL A 97 -20.19 -2.03 10.40
CA VAL A 97 -19.40 -1.78 9.19
C VAL A 97 -20.28 -1.76 7.94
N LYS A 98 -20.50 -0.57 7.37
CA LYS A 98 -21.26 -0.39 6.11
C LYS A 98 -20.37 -0.16 4.88
N ASN A 99 -19.07 0.03 5.10
CA ASN A 99 -18.10 0.45 4.09
C ASN A 99 -17.21 -0.69 3.58
N CYS A 100 -17.68 -1.93 3.67
CA CYS A 100 -16.96 -3.13 3.25
C CYS A 100 -16.61 -3.16 1.75
N LYS A 101 -17.42 -2.47 0.94
CA LYS A 101 -17.28 -2.39 -0.52
C LYS A 101 -16.16 -1.44 -0.96
N PHE A 102 -15.64 -0.62 -0.07
CA PHE A 102 -14.61 0.37 -0.40
C PHE A 102 -13.23 -0.19 -0.14
N LYS A 103 -12.30 0.10 -1.07
CA LYS A 103 -10.91 -0.34 -0.97
C LYS A 103 -10.02 0.66 -0.26
N ASN A 104 -10.28 1.94 -0.46
CA ASN A 104 -9.49 3.05 0.07
C ASN A 104 -10.40 4.00 0.84
N LYS A 105 -9.83 4.70 1.83
CA LYS A 105 -10.51 5.79 2.51
C LYS A 105 -10.68 6.96 1.55
N GLU A 106 -11.84 7.61 1.58
CA GLU A 106 -12.07 8.84 0.83
C GLU A 106 -11.20 9.96 1.41
N ARG A 107 -10.46 10.66 0.54
CA ARG A 107 -9.62 11.79 0.91
C ARG A 107 -10.46 13.06 0.91
N LYS A 108 -10.86 13.46 2.11
CA LYS A 108 -11.53 14.74 2.34
C LYS A 108 -10.54 15.89 2.19
N VAL A 109 -10.89 16.90 1.40
CA VAL A 109 -10.07 18.11 1.21
C VAL A 109 -10.07 18.89 2.51
N LYS A 110 -8.88 19.22 3.02
CA LYS A 110 -8.74 19.99 4.26
C LYS A 110 -8.71 21.49 3.97
N PRO A 111 -9.22 22.31 4.88
CA PRO A 111 -9.16 23.76 4.73
C PRO A 111 -7.74 24.28 4.96
N LEU A 112 -7.44 25.45 4.40
CA LEU A 112 -6.11 26.08 4.47
C LEU A 112 -6.00 27.00 5.71
N LEU A 113 -6.24 26.43 6.90
CA LEU A 113 -6.30 27.20 8.16
C LEU A 113 -4.93 27.52 8.78
N ILE A 114 -3.89 26.79 8.39
CA ILE A 114 -2.53 26.95 8.93
C ILE A 114 -1.58 27.19 7.76
N THR A 115 -1.29 28.47 7.50
CA THR A 115 -0.36 28.96 6.48
C THR A 115 0.59 29.97 7.11
N ASP A 116 1.79 30.14 6.54
CA ASP A 116 2.78 31.11 7.05
C ASP A 116 2.29 32.57 6.92
N GLU A 117 1.43 32.84 5.94
CA GLU A 117 0.80 34.14 5.69
C GLU A 117 -0.73 33.97 5.62
N PRO A 118 -1.53 34.87 6.24
CA PRO A 118 -2.98 34.76 6.23
C PRO A 118 -3.54 34.93 4.80
N LEU A 119 -4.23 33.91 4.31
CA LEU A 119 -4.85 33.91 2.97
C LEU A 119 -6.12 34.76 2.89
N CYS A 120 -6.83 34.89 4.01
CA CYS A 120 -8.11 35.58 4.12
C CYS A 120 -8.01 36.74 5.11
N GLN A 121 -8.91 37.72 4.96
CA GLN A 121 -9.05 38.82 5.92
C GLN A 121 -9.59 38.33 7.27
N ASP A 122 -9.42 39.15 8.30
CA ASP A 122 -9.96 38.87 9.63
C ASP A 122 -11.46 38.56 9.58
N GLY A 123 -11.87 37.49 10.27
CA GLY A 123 -13.26 37.02 10.29
C GLY A 123 -13.59 36.00 9.19
N PHE A 124 -12.70 35.79 8.22
CA PHE A 124 -12.83 34.79 7.15
C PHE A 124 -11.80 33.67 7.32
N LEU A 125 -12.14 32.48 6.84
CA LEU A 125 -11.28 31.30 6.83
C LEU A 125 -11.19 30.74 5.41
N ALA A 126 -10.00 30.21 5.07
CA ALA A 126 -9.73 29.68 3.74
C ALA A 126 -10.17 28.22 3.61
N CYS A 127 -11.01 27.95 2.61
CA CYS A 127 -11.30 26.62 2.09
C CYS A 127 -10.03 25.98 1.50
N GLY A 128 -10.07 24.68 1.23
CA GLY A 128 -9.01 23.90 0.59
C GLY A 128 -8.74 24.31 -0.85
N ASP A 129 -9.74 24.86 -1.53
CA ASP A 129 -9.66 25.46 -2.86
C ASP A 129 -9.17 26.91 -2.86
N GLY A 130 -8.93 27.49 -1.68
CA GLY A 130 -8.45 28.86 -1.49
C GLY A 130 -9.54 29.93 -1.43
N ASN A 131 -10.82 29.58 -1.57
CA ASN A 131 -11.91 30.53 -1.37
C ASN A 131 -12.03 30.92 0.11
N CYS A 132 -12.42 32.17 0.39
CA CYS A 132 -12.62 32.66 1.74
C CYS A 132 -14.12 32.71 2.07
N ILE A 133 -14.52 32.06 3.15
CA ILE A 133 -15.89 32.13 3.69
C ILE A 133 -15.87 32.60 5.14
N GLU A 134 -17.00 33.05 5.67
CA GLU A 134 -17.08 33.54 7.04
C GLU A 134 -16.74 32.44 8.05
N ARG A 135 -16.03 32.78 9.12
CA ARG A 135 -15.64 31.83 10.17
C ARG A 135 -16.83 31.07 10.78
N GLY A 136 -18.00 31.69 10.85
CA GLY A 136 -19.22 31.07 11.37
C GLY A 136 -19.84 30.00 10.47
N LEU A 137 -19.39 29.91 9.20
CA LEU A 137 -19.85 28.89 8.25
C LEU A 137 -19.02 27.61 8.32
N PHE A 138 -17.85 27.63 8.95
CA PHE A 138 -17.08 26.41 9.19
C PHE A 138 -17.76 25.52 10.24
N CYS A 139 -17.86 24.22 9.95
CA CYS A 139 -18.40 23.20 10.85
C CYS A 139 -19.86 23.46 11.26
N ASN A 140 -20.64 24.01 10.35
CA ASN A 140 -22.06 24.31 10.57
C ASN A 140 -22.99 23.16 10.11
N GLY A 141 -22.44 22.11 9.49
CA GLY A 141 -23.18 20.98 8.93
C GLY A 141 -23.68 21.17 7.49
N GLU A 142 -23.40 22.32 6.88
CA GLU A 142 -23.71 22.66 5.49
C GLU A 142 -22.43 22.79 4.68
N LYS A 143 -22.52 22.55 3.37
CA LYS A 143 -21.37 22.69 2.47
C LYS A 143 -21.38 24.10 1.88
N ASP A 144 -20.55 24.97 2.43
CA ASP A 144 -20.34 26.35 1.99
C ASP A 144 -19.11 26.48 1.08
N CYS A 145 -18.05 25.70 1.31
CA CYS A 145 -16.93 25.62 0.37
C CYS A 145 -17.28 24.78 -0.87
N THR A 146 -16.78 25.15 -2.05
CA THR A 146 -17.01 24.37 -3.29
C THR A 146 -16.43 22.95 -3.18
N ASP A 147 -15.31 22.81 -2.48
CA ASP A 147 -14.65 21.54 -2.18
C ASP A 147 -15.15 20.84 -0.91
N GLY A 148 -16.02 21.50 -0.12
CA GLY A 148 -16.57 21.00 1.15
C GLY A 148 -15.54 20.88 2.27
N SER A 149 -14.42 21.59 2.17
CA SER A 149 -13.32 21.55 3.14
C SER A 149 -13.66 22.19 4.48
N ASP A 150 -14.64 23.10 4.51
CA ASP A 150 -15.26 23.67 5.70
C ASP A 150 -15.78 22.63 6.69
N GLU A 151 -16.28 21.50 6.19
CA GLU A 151 -16.87 20.43 7.01
C GLU A 151 -15.92 19.25 7.27
N ASN A 152 -14.67 19.35 6.80
CA ASN A 152 -13.72 18.24 6.82
C ASN A 152 -12.70 18.33 7.96
N SER A 153 -12.68 19.44 8.71
CA SER A 153 -11.78 19.65 9.85
C SER A 153 -12.47 20.41 10.98
N CYS A 154 -13.37 19.70 11.66
CA CYS A 154 -14.02 20.04 12.91
C CYS A 154 -13.44 19.17 14.03
#